data_AF-V5GWU0-F1
#
_entry.id   AF-V5GWU0-F1
#
_cell.length_a   1.000
_cell.length_b   1.000
_cell.length_c   1.000
_cell.angle_alpha   90.00
_cell.angle_beta   90.00
_cell.angle_gamma   90.00
#
_symmetry.space_group_name_H-M   'P 1'
#
loop_
_entity.id
_entity.type
_entity.pdbx_description
1 polymer ?
#
loop_
_entity_poly.entity_id
_entity_poly.type
_entity_poly.pdbx_seq_one_letter_code
_entity_poly.pdbx_strand_id
1 'polypeptide(L)'
;MRQYFWILCIGIRLSICGVRAVSMYGYVDPSKSHTSEPCKKALEGRMQERCHPPGFYPGEGHPEDFKGCNFTCRLQSGPTTIEERVQLEDGLPSVYV
;
A
#
# COMPACT_ATOMS: atom_id res chain seq x y z
N MET A 1 12.21 -31.18 26.56
CA MET A 1 11.66 -30.63 25.29
C MET A 1 10.52 -29.64 25.53
N ARG A 2 10.72 -28.59 26.32
CA ARG A 2 9.63 -27.64 26.67
C ARG A 2 10.02 -26.15 26.61
N GLN A 3 11.30 -25.84 26.36
CA GLN A 3 11.79 -24.47 26.23
C GLN A 3 12.03 -24.02 24.77
N TYR A 4 12.23 -24.96 23.83
CA TYR A 4 12.44 -24.60 22.42
C TYR A 4 11.17 -24.16 21.68
N PHE A 5 9.98 -24.52 22.19
CA PHE A 5 8.72 -24.16 21.54
C PHE A 5 8.37 -22.68 21.70
N TRP A 6 8.88 -22.03 22.75
CA TRP A 6 8.59 -20.62 23.03
C TRP A 6 9.46 -19.67 22.20
N ILE A 7 10.72 -20.06 21.93
CA ILE A 7 11.65 -19.29 21.10
C ILE A 7 11.18 -19.29 19.62
N LEU A 8 10.56 -20.37 19.16
CA LEU A 8 10.02 -20.46 17.80
C LEU A 8 8.87 -19.46 17.57
N CYS A 9 8.02 -19.23 18.58
CA CYS A 9 6.87 -18.31 18.45
C CYS A 9 7.29 -16.83 18.46
N ILE A 10 8.39 -16.48 19.13
CA ILE A 10 8.92 -15.10 19.15
C ILE A 10 9.66 -14.79 17.83
N GLY A 11 10.36 -15.78 17.25
CA GLY A 11 11.03 -15.62 15.94
C GLY A 11 10.08 -15.39 14.77
N ILE A 12 8.86 -15.93 14.81
CA ILE A 12 7.87 -15.78 13.74
C ILE A 12 7.20 -14.39 13.75
N ARG A 13 7.18 -13.69 14.88
CA ARG A 13 6.55 -12.37 15.02
C ARG A 13 7.42 -11.22 14.47
N LEU A 14 8.69 -11.44 14.17
CA LEU A 14 9.58 -10.44 13.55
C LEU A 14 9.55 -10.46 12.01
N SER A 15 8.80 -11.37 11.39
CA SER A 15 8.64 -11.44 9.93
C SER A 15 7.33 -10.80 9.44
N ILE A 16 6.73 -9.92 10.25
CA ILE A 16 5.51 -9.19 9.88
C ILE A 16 5.90 -8.06 8.90
N CYS A 17 5.38 -8.17 7.67
CA CYS A 17 5.32 -7.15 6.63
C CYS A 17 6.65 -6.57 6.13
N GLY A 18 7.26 -7.29 5.19
CA GLY A 18 8.32 -6.73 4.35
C GLY A 18 8.21 -7.23 2.92
N VAL A 19 7.04 -7.12 2.29
CA VAL A 19 7.00 -7.17 0.81
C VAL A 19 7.99 -6.09 0.38
N ARG A 20 9.08 -6.48 -0.30
CA ARG A 20 10.18 -5.56 -0.62
C ARG A 20 9.61 -4.31 -1.30
N ALA A 21 10.05 -3.13 -0.86
CA ALA A 21 9.72 -1.86 -1.49
C ALA A 21 9.80 -2.01 -3.02
N VAL A 22 8.81 -1.49 -3.76
CA VAL A 22 8.87 -1.58 -5.22
C VAL A 22 9.81 -0.47 -5.62
N SER A 23 11.06 -0.81 -5.94
CA SER A 23 12.06 0.18 -6.35
C SER A 23 11.46 1.05 -7.44
N MET A 24 11.24 2.31 -7.11
CA MET A 24 10.79 3.33 -8.07
C MET A 24 11.96 3.97 -8.80
N TYR A 25 13.19 3.63 -8.39
CA TYR A 25 14.40 3.99 -9.08
C TYR A 25 14.39 3.38 -10.49
N GLY A 26 14.28 4.23 -11.51
CA GLY A 26 14.28 3.79 -12.91
C GLY A 26 12.97 3.94 -13.69
N TYR A 27 12.02 4.79 -13.23
CA TYR A 27 10.78 5.17 -13.93
C TYR A 27 9.60 4.21 -13.71
N VAL A 28 8.61 4.64 -12.91
CA VAL A 28 7.26 4.05 -12.88
C VAL A 28 6.34 5.02 -13.60
N ASP A 29 5.99 4.69 -14.83
CA ASP A 29 5.12 5.52 -15.65
C ASP A 29 3.64 5.39 -15.22
N PRO A 30 2.75 6.33 -15.59
CA PRO A 30 1.33 6.26 -15.20
C PRO A 30 0.63 4.95 -15.57
N SER A 31 1.03 4.31 -16.68
CA SER A 31 0.47 3.03 -17.15
C SER A 31 1.04 1.81 -16.42
N LYS A 32 2.14 1.96 -15.66
CA LYS A 32 2.86 0.88 -14.97
C LYS A 32 3.37 -0.21 -15.93
N SER A 33 3.51 0.11 -17.22
CA SER A 33 3.78 -0.88 -18.26
C SER A 33 5.22 -1.39 -18.25
N HIS A 34 6.14 -0.58 -17.69
CA HIS A 34 7.55 -0.96 -17.53
C HIS A 34 7.85 -1.72 -16.24
N THR A 35 6.82 -1.99 -15.43
CA THR A 35 6.94 -2.72 -14.16
C THR A 35 6.64 -4.20 -14.38
N SER A 36 7.44 -5.10 -13.79
CA SER A 36 7.14 -6.52 -13.83
C SER A 36 5.79 -6.81 -13.15
N GLU A 37 5.04 -7.79 -13.66
CA GLU A 37 3.70 -8.13 -13.14
C GLU A 37 3.66 -8.35 -11.61
N PRO A 38 4.65 -9.03 -10.98
CA PRO A 38 4.68 -9.14 -9.51
C PRO A 38 4.83 -7.79 -8.80
N CYS A 39 5.68 -6.90 -9.31
CA CYS A 39 5.90 -5.57 -8.73
C CYS A 39 4.68 -4.67 -8.94
N LYS A 40 4.02 -4.78 -10.09
CA LYS A 40 2.77 -4.05 -10.39
C LYS A 40 1.67 -4.44 -9.39
N LYS A 41 1.45 -5.74 -9.17
CA LYS A 41 0.48 -6.24 -8.20
C LYS A 41 0.79 -5.80 -6.77
N ALA A 42 2.08 -5.82 -6.39
CA ALA A 42 2.50 -5.35 -5.07
C ALA A 42 2.22 -3.85 -4.88
N LEU A 43 2.50 -3.03 -5.90
CA LEU A 43 2.24 -1.59 -5.86
C LEU A 43 0.73 -1.29 -5.78
N GLU A 44 -0.07 -1.91 -6.66
CA GLU A 44 -1.53 -1.74 -6.69
C GLU A 44 -2.18 -2.20 -5.38
N GLY A 45 -1.72 -3.32 -4.81
CA GLY A 45 -2.15 -3.80 -3.50
C GLY A 45 -1.91 -2.79 -2.38
N ARG A 46 -0.72 -2.20 -2.31
CA ARG A 46 -0.41 -1.17 -1.29
C ARG A 46 -1.21 0.11 -1.48
N MET A 47 -1.41 0.54 -2.71
CA MET A 47 -2.23 1.72 -3.00
C MET A 47 -3.68 1.47 -2.55
N GLN A 48 -4.21 0.27 -2.82
CA GLN A 48 -5.54 -0.12 -2.39
C GLN A 48 -5.65 -0.20 -0.87
N GLU A 49 -4.68 -0.82 -0.20
CA GLU A 49 -4.61 -0.89 1.26
C GLU A 49 -4.55 0.51 1.90
N ARG A 50 -3.81 1.45 1.31
CA ARG A 50 -3.72 2.83 1.79
C ARG A 50 -5.03 3.61 1.67
N CYS A 51 -5.80 3.38 0.61
CA CYS A 51 -7.08 4.04 0.40
C CYS A 51 -8.23 3.36 1.15
N HIS A 52 -8.02 2.15 1.66
CA HIS A 52 -9.06 1.45 2.40
C HIS A 52 -9.39 2.20 3.70
N PRO A 53 -10.64 2.65 3.90
CA PRO A 53 -11.01 3.35 5.12
C PRO A 53 -10.92 2.39 6.32
N PRO A 54 -10.64 2.89 7.55
CA PRO A 54 -10.78 2.08 8.75
C PRO A 54 -12.20 1.51 8.82
N GLY A 55 -12.38 0.27 9.27
CA GLY A 55 -13.67 -0.43 9.21
C GLY A 55 -14.85 0.23 9.96
N PHE A 56 -14.60 1.32 10.70
CA PHE A 56 -15.64 2.14 11.34
C PHE A 56 -16.19 3.24 10.43
N TYR A 57 -15.48 3.60 9.35
CA TYR A 57 -15.88 4.63 8.40
C TYR A 57 -16.70 4.02 7.26
N PRO A 58 -17.94 4.48 7.01
CA PRO A 58 -18.74 4.00 5.90
C PRO A 58 -18.20 4.54 4.57
N GLY A 59 -18.14 3.67 3.56
CA GLY A 59 -17.71 4.01 2.21
C GLY A 59 -16.65 3.06 1.69
N GLU A 60 -16.41 3.11 0.39
CA GLU A 60 -15.33 2.40 -0.26
C GLU A 60 -14.32 3.41 -0.80
N GLY A 61 -13.07 3.24 -0.40
CA GLY A 61 -11.96 4.06 -0.84
C GLY A 61 -11.09 3.30 -1.82
N HIS A 62 -10.72 3.95 -2.92
CA HIS A 62 -9.90 3.36 -3.97
C HIS A 62 -8.89 4.36 -4.53
N PRO A 63 -7.74 3.88 -5.04
CA PRO A 63 -6.74 4.74 -5.65
C PRO A 63 -7.16 5.14 -7.07
N GLU A 64 -6.94 6.41 -7.40
CA GLU A 64 -7.16 7.01 -8.72
C GLU A 64 -5.97 7.89 -9.12
N ASP A 65 -5.96 8.34 -10.37
CA ASP A 65 -5.03 9.37 -10.88
C ASP A 65 -3.54 9.09 -10.66
N PHE A 66 -3.12 7.82 -10.64
CA PHE A 66 -1.72 7.46 -10.46
C PHE A 66 -0.80 8.12 -11.50
N LYS A 67 0.19 8.90 -11.03
CA LYS A 67 1.18 9.63 -11.86
C LYS A 67 2.61 9.15 -11.65
N GLY A 68 2.80 7.88 -11.29
CA GLY A 68 4.12 7.32 -10.98
C GLY A 68 4.43 7.44 -9.50
N CYS A 69 4.82 8.62 -9.03
CA CYS A 69 5.23 8.83 -7.62
C CYS A 69 4.12 9.36 -6.71
N ASN A 70 2.90 9.48 -7.22
CA ASN A 70 1.74 9.88 -6.43
C ASN A 70 0.45 9.34 -7.04
N PHE A 71 -0.60 9.36 -6.23
CA PHE A 71 -1.96 9.00 -6.60
C PHE A 71 -2.95 9.73 -5.68
N THR A 72 -4.23 9.63 -6.01
CA THR A 72 -5.31 10.17 -5.19
C THR A 72 -6.08 9.01 -4.58
N CYS A 73 -6.29 9.00 -3.26
CA CYS A 73 -7.33 8.17 -2.66
C CYS A 73 -8.66 8.91 -2.76
N ARG A 74 -9.64 8.30 -3.41
CA ARG A 74 -11.02 8.81 -3.45
C ARG A 74 -11.91 7.89 -2.65
N LEU A 75 -12.63 8.45 -1.68
CA LEU A 75 -13.57 7.75 -0.81
C LEU A 75 -14.96 8.35 -1.00
N GLN A 76 -15.95 7.51 -1.31
CA GLN A 76 -17.34 7.93 -1.35
C GLN A 76 -18.06 7.48 -0.07
N SER A 77 -18.53 8.45 0.73
CA SER A 77 -19.28 8.22 1.96
C SER A 77 -20.66 8.88 1.84
N GLY A 78 -21.64 8.10 1.39
CA GLY A 78 -22.96 8.61 1.04
C GLY A 78 -22.87 9.67 -0.09
N PRO A 79 -23.39 10.90 0.11
CA PRO A 79 -23.31 11.96 -0.89
C PRO A 79 -21.94 12.67 -0.93
N THR A 80 -21.06 12.39 0.03
CA THR A 80 -19.79 13.10 0.18
C THR A 80 -18.67 12.33 -0.49
N THR A 81 -17.84 13.05 -1.26
CA THR A 81 -16.58 12.54 -1.81
C THR A 81 -15.42 13.17 -1.04
N ILE A 82 -14.52 12.33 -0.54
CA ILE A 82 -13.30 12.74 0.15
C ILE A 82 -12.13 12.35 -0.75
N GLU A 83 -11.21 13.29 -0.96
CA GLU A 83 -10.01 13.09 -1.78
C GLU A 83 -8.76 13.38 -0.95
N GLU A 84 -7.80 12.47 -1.02
CA GLU A 84 -6.49 12.61 -0.39
C GLU A 84 -5.40 12.37 -1.43
N ARG A 85 -4.46 13.31 -1.58
CA ARG A 85 -3.30 13.10 -2.44
C ARG A 85 -2.21 12.39 -1.65
N VAL A 86 -1.77 11.23 -2.14
CA VAL A 86 -0.76 10.39 -1.49
C VAL A 86 0.51 10.37 -2.33
N GLN A 87 1.65 10.61 -1.68
CA GLN A 87 2.97 10.47 -2.29
C GLN A 87 3.52 9.06 -2.04
N LEU A 88 4.34 8.55 -2.97
CA LEU A 88 5.06 7.30 -2.86
C LEU A 88 6.56 7.56 -2.71
N GLU A 89 7.17 6.93 -1.73
CA GLU A 89 8.61 6.84 -1.54
C GLU A 89 9.02 5.38 -1.72
N ASP A 90 9.79 5.06 -2.77
CA ASP A 90 10.18 3.68 -3.12
C ASP A 90 8.99 2.70 -3.19
N GLY A 91 7.87 3.16 -3.75
CA GLY A 91 6.67 2.35 -3.95
C GLY A 91 5.94 2.03 -2.64
N LEU A 92 6.21 2.82 -1.59
CA LEU A 92 5.51 2.80 -0.32
C LEU A 92 4.75 4.13 -0.15
N PRO A 93 3.46 4.11 0.20
CA PRO A 93 2.73 5.32 0.56
C PRO A 93 3.41 6.04 1.72
N SER A 94 3.73 7.32 1.54
CA SER A 94 4.30 8.15 2.59
C SER A 94 3.29 8.33 3.73
N VAL A 95 3.78 8.37 4.97
CA VAL A 95 2.96 8.38 6.20
C VAL A 95 2.79 9.81 6.77
N TYR A 96 3.20 10.85 6.04
CA TYR A 96 3.02 12.22 6.54
C TYR A 96 1.53 12.59 6.57
N VAL A 97 1.01 12.73 7.79
CA VAL A 97 -0.28 13.29 8.19
C VAL A 97 -0.17 14.80 8.31
#